data_AF-A0A7S0TUU5-F1
#
_entry.id   AF-A0A7S0TUU5-F1
#
_cell.length_a   1.000
_cell.length_b   1.000
_cell.length_c   1.000
_cell.angle_alpha   90.00
_cell.angle_beta   90.00
_cell.angle_gamma   90.00
#
_symmetry.space_group_name_H-M   'P 1'
#
loop_
_entity.id
_entity.type
_entity.pdbx_description
1 polymer ?
#
loop_
_entity_poly.entity_id
_entity_poly.type
_entity_poly.pdbx_seq_one_letter_code
_entity_poly.pdbx_strand_id
1 'polypeptide(L)'
;TKPSCMIVMQEATPSRPHRPPTYRKAQSFSGWAHRPLQNASSGFVRSSVDSTRLHYTLSGDNKSHDKVLLIMGFACCHGYWDPQLGRWGTATPHSSSPLSSQGFPTHVCAFDNRGVGQSEGPIGAYTTREMAEDALSLLKSLGWIRS
;
A
#
# COMPACT_ATOMS: atom_id res chain seq x y z
N THR A 1 -5.55 -23.10 -10.10
CA THR A 1 -4.82 -22.80 -8.85
C THR A 1 -5.45 -21.59 -8.18
N LYS A 2 -5.68 -21.59 -6.85
CA LYS A 2 -6.24 -20.42 -6.15
C LYS A 2 -5.25 -19.24 -6.24
N PRO A 3 -5.69 -17.98 -6.45
CA PRO A 3 -4.79 -16.83 -6.43
C PRO A 3 -4.10 -16.75 -5.07
N SER A 4 -2.78 -16.50 -5.08
CA SER A 4 -2.00 -16.31 -3.86
C SER A 4 -1.96 -14.81 -3.56
N CYS A 5 -2.28 -14.42 -2.32
CA CYS A 5 -2.21 -13.03 -1.86
C CYS A 5 -1.24 -12.98 -0.68
N MET A 6 -0.16 -12.23 -0.83
CA MET A 6 0.83 -12.00 0.22
C MET A 6 0.67 -10.60 0.80
N ILE A 7 0.72 -10.48 2.13
CA ILE A 7 0.73 -9.19 2.83
C ILE A 7 2.13 -8.97 3.38
N VAL A 8 2.72 -7.82 3.08
CA VAL A 8 4.04 -7.41 3.55
C VAL A 8 3.89 -6.12 4.34
N MET A 9 4.34 -6.13 5.60
CA MET A 9 4.34 -4.96 6.48
C MET A 9 5.78 -4.53 6.79
N GLN A 10 6.04 -3.22 6.75
CA GLN A 10 7.31 -2.66 7.20
C GLN A 10 7.18 -2.12 8.63
N GLU A 11 7.94 -2.66 9.57
CA GLU A 11 8.01 -2.15 10.95
C GLU A 11 9.05 -1.03 11.05
N ALA A 12 8.76 0.00 11.87
CA ALA A 12 9.75 0.98 12.29
C ALA A 12 10.47 0.46 13.55
N THR A 13 11.79 0.65 13.62
CA THR A 13 12.53 0.38 14.86
C THR A 13 12.07 1.33 15.97
N PRO A 14 11.77 0.84 17.19
CA PRO A 14 11.14 1.67 18.21
C PRO A 14 12.13 2.70 18.76
N SER A 15 11.69 3.95 18.83
CA SER A 15 12.29 4.98 19.69
C SER A 15 11.26 5.43 20.76
N ARG A 16 11.79 5.87 21.91
CA ARG A 16 11.12 6.06 23.23
C ARG A 16 9.71 6.67 23.22
N PRO A 17 8.86 6.38 24.24
CA PRO A 17 7.49 6.86 24.29
C PRO A 17 7.41 8.38 24.52
N HIS A 18 6.64 9.07 23.68
CA HIS A 18 6.25 10.48 23.86
C HIS A 18 4.72 10.65 23.74
N ARG A 19 4.21 11.66 24.45
CA ARG A 19 2.79 12.08 24.64
C ARG A 19 1.84 11.88 23.44
N PRO A 20 0.52 11.70 23.70
CA PRO A 20 -0.48 11.59 22.64
C PRO A 20 -0.53 12.89 21.80
N PRO A 21 -0.39 12.81 20.47
CA PRO A 21 -0.49 13.98 19.61
C PRO A 21 -1.97 14.32 19.37
N THR A 22 -2.30 15.62 19.38
CA THR A 22 -3.47 16.11 18.65
C THR A 22 -3.28 15.75 17.17
N TYR A 23 -4.28 15.10 16.56
CA TYR A 23 -4.15 14.52 15.22
C TYR A 23 -3.92 15.60 14.16
N ARG A 24 -2.65 15.84 13.83
CA ARG A 24 -2.21 16.63 12.67
C ARG A 24 -1.69 15.63 11.65
N LYS A 25 -2.20 15.71 10.42
CA LYS A 25 -1.76 14.84 9.31
C LYS A 25 -0.24 14.78 9.28
N ALA A 26 0.33 13.57 9.30
CA ALA A 26 1.78 13.40 9.17
C ALA A 26 2.22 14.07 7.86
N GLN A 27 3.11 15.06 7.98
CA GLN A 27 3.58 15.81 6.80
C GLN A 27 4.35 14.85 5.89
N SER A 28 4.02 14.89 4.59
CA SER A 28 4.86 14.32 3.55
C SER A 28 6.28 14.87 3.70
N PHE A 29 7.27 13.99 3.86
CA PHE A 29 8.68 14.38 3.79
C PHE A 29 8.98 14.81 2.35
N SER A 30 9.02 16.12 2.11
CA SER A 30 9.19 16.74 0.79
C SER A 30 10.57 16.52 0.13
N GLY A 31 11.47 15.77 0.77
CA GLY A 31 12.80 15.45 0.26
C GLY A 31 12.84 14.26 -0.71
N TRP A 32 11.79 13.44 -0.73
CA TRP A 32 11.64 12.36 -1.70
C TRP A 32 10.67 12.83 -2.77
N ALA A 33 11.20 13.34 -3.88
CA ALA A 33 10.37 13.67 -5.03
C ALA A 33 9.73 12.38 -5.54
N HIS A 34 8.43 12.20 -5.28
CA HIS A 34 7.61 11.17 -5.89
C HIS A 34 7.80 11.25 -7.40
N ARG A 35 8.49 10.26 -7.97
CA ARG A 35 8.48 10.06 -9.42
C ARG A 35 7.27 9.18 -9.71
N PRO A 36 6.27 9.66 -10.48
CA PRO A 36 5.16 8.82 -10.86
C PRO A 36 5.70 7.54 -11.51
N LEU A 37 5.36 6.40 -10.94
CA LEU A 37 5.71 5.12 -11.53
C LEU A 37 5.00 4.98 -12.87
N GLN A 38 5.77 4.69 -13.92
CA GLN A 38 5.20 4.40 -15.23
C GLN A 38 4.27 3.18 -15.11
N ASN A 39 3.06 3.29 -15.66
CA ASN A 39 2.02 2.25 -15.61
C ASN A 39 1.47 1.93 -14.21
N ALA A 40 1.65 2.80 -13.22
CA ALA A 40 0.91 2.72 -11.97
C ALA A 40 -0.46 3.40 -12.10
N SER A 41 -1.47 2.86 -11.41
CA SER A 41 -2.78 3.49 -11.27
C SER A 41 -3.08 3.72 -9.80
N SER A 42 -3.79 4.81 -9.48
CA SER A 42 -4.15 5.13 -8.09
C SER A 42 -5.65 5.28 -7.96
N GLY A 43 -6.16 5.04 -6.76
CA GLY A 43 -7.58 5.10 -6.46
C GLY A 43 -7.85 5.29 -4.98
N PHE A 44 -9.14 5.27 -4.65
CA PHE A 44 -9.62 5.37 -3.28
C PHE A 44 -10.59 4.24 -2.96
N VAL A 45 -10.52 3.74 -1.72
CA VAL A 45 -11.51 2.82 -1.14
C VAL A 45 -12.02 3.41 0.16
N ARG A 46 -13.25 3.08 0.56
CA ARG A 46 -13.76 3.41 1.89
C ARG A 46 -13.59 2.22 2.83
N SER A 47 -13.08 2.47 4.02
CA SER A 47 -13.04 1.48 5.10
C SER A 47 -14.44 0.97 5.42
N SER A 48 -14.59 -0.33 5.65
CA SER A 48 -15.84 -0.90 6.15
C SER A 48 -16.14 -0.57 7.61
N VAL A 49 -15.15 -0.07 8.36
CA VAL A 49 -15.30 0.25 9.79
C VAL A 49 -16.04 1.56 10.00
N ASP A 50 -15.57 2.63 9.38
CA ASP A 50 -16.03 4.00 9.63
C ASP A 50 -16.15 4.83 8.34
N SER A 51 -16.08 4.18 7.17
CA SER A 51 -16.10 4.85 5.86
C SER A 51 -14.94 5.81 5.60
N THR A 52 -13.86 5.77 6.41
CA THR A 52 -12.62 6.54 6.17
C THR A 52 -12.11 6.27 4.76
N ARG A 53 -11.83 7.32 4.00
CA ARG A 53 -11.29 7.19 2.64
C ARG A 53 -9.79 6.90 2.68
N LEU A 54 -9.42 5.79 2.07
CA LEU A 54 -8.05 5.30 1.95
C LEU A 54 -7.56 5.47 0.52
N HIS A 55 -6.38 6.04 0.34
CA HIS A 55 -5.69 6.11 -0.93
C HIS A 55 -4.85 4.85 -1.16
N TYR A 56 -4.83 4.35 -2.41
CA TYR A 56 -3.96 3.25 -2.80
C TYR A 56 -3.37 3.48 -4.20
N THR A 57 -2.23 2.83 -4.44
CA THR A 57 -1.53 2.77 -5.73
C THR A 57 -1.33 1.31 -6.12
N LEU A 58 -1.55 1.00 -7.39
CA LEU A 58 -1.40 -0.30 -8.03
C LEU A 58 -0.28 -0.25 -9.07
N SER A 59 0.46 -1.34 -9.21
CA SER A 59 1.41 -1.56 -10.29
C SER A 59 1.36 -3.01 -10.77
N GLY A 60 1.65 -3.24 -12.05
CA GLY A 60 1.58 -4.56 -12.69
C GLY A 60 0.23 -4.90 -13.31
N ASP A 61 0.16 -6.08 -13.94
CA ASP A 61 -1.02 -6.54 -14.65
C ASP A 61 -2.11 -7.02 -13.68
N ASN A 62 -3.32 -6.49 -13.79
CA ASN A 62 -4.43 -6.91 -12.95
C ASN A 62 -4.81 -8.40 -13.16
N LYS A 63 -4.40 -9.03 -14.26
CA LYS A 63 -4.58 -10.46 -14.55
C LYS A 63 -3.52 -11.37 -13.91
N SER A 64 -2.46 -10.81 -13.34
CA SER A 64 -1.45 -11.58 -12.62
C SER A 64 -2.06 -12.50 -11.57
N HIS A 65 -1.59 -13.75 -11.53
CA HIS A 65 -2.05 -14.72 -10.53
C HIS A 65 -1.59 -14.35 -9.11
N ASP A 66 -0.33 -13.91 -8.99
CA ASP A 66 0.26 -13.48 -7.73
C ASP A 66 -0.06 -12.03 -7.42
N LYS A 67 -0.49 -11.80 -6.18
CA LYS A 67 -0.92 -10.51 -5.65
C LYS A 67 -0.15 -10.16 -4.38
N VAL A 68 0.32 -8.93 -4.28
CA VAL A 68 1.06 -8.45 -3.09
C VAL A 68 0.45 -7.15 -2.58
N LEU A 69 0.09 -7.13 -1.30
CA LEU A 69 -0.32 -5.92 -0.58
C LEU A 69 0.82 -5.44 0.32
N LEU A 70 1.20 -4.18 0.14
CA LEU A 70 2.24 -3.49 0.90
C LEU A 70 1.59 -2.53 1.90
N ILE A 71 1.80 -2.79 3.18
CA ILE A 71 1.32 -1.96 4.28
C ILE A 71 2.49 -1.19 4.83
N MET A 72 2.37 0.14 4.83
CA MET A 72 3.42 1.02 5.32
C MET A 72 3.53 0.97 6.85
N GLY A 73 4.75 1.20 7.35
CA GLY A 73 5.03 1.38 8.76
C GLY A 73 4.57 2.73 9.33
N PHE A 74 4.93 2.96 10.59
CA PHE A 74 4.50 4.13 11.36
C PHE A 74 4.79 5.46 10.66
N ALA A 75 3.75 6.27 10.47
CA ALA A 75 3.79 7.63 9.95
C ALA A 75 4.42 7.84 8.55
N CYS A 76 4.61 6.78 7.77
CA CYS A 76 5.10 6.83 6.40
C CYS A 76 3.96 6.63 5.39
N CYS A 77 4.08 7.23 4.20
CA CYS A 77 3.14 7.03 3.09
C CYS A 77 3.62 5.91 2.14
N HIS A 78 2.75 5.50 1.22
CA HIS A 78 3.03 4.49 0.20
C HIS A 78 4.25 4.81 -0.68
N GLY A 79 4.68 6.08 -0.78
CA GLY A 79 5.82 6.49 -1.61
C GLY A 79 7.14 5.81 -1.29
N TYR A 80 7.33 5.36 -0.04
CA TYR A 80 8.51 4.59 0.33
C TYR A 80 8.56 3.19 -0.33
N TRP A 81 7.43 2.73 -0.86
CA TRP A 81 7.32 1.51 -1.67
C TRP A 81 7.53 1.74 -3.17
N ASP A 82 7.76 2.98 -3.63
CA ASP A 82 7.92 3.25 -5.07
C ASP A 82 8.97 2.34 -5.75
N PRO A 83 10.15 2.07 -5.15
CA PRO A 83 11.11 1.12 -5.74
C PRO A 83 10.56 -0.31 -5.88
N GLN A 84 9.77 -0.79 -4.91
CA GLN A 84 9.19 -2.13 -4.89
C GLN A 84 8.02 -2.23 -5.85
N LEU A 85 7.13 -1.24 -5.87
CA LEU A 85 6.05 -1.12 -6.85
C LEU A 85 6.62 -1.13 -8.27
N GLY A 86 7.67 -0.34 -8.52
CA GLY A 86 8.36 -0.32 -9.80
C GLY A 86 8.99 -1.68 -10.13
N ARG A 87 9.75 -2.28 -9.21
CA ARG A 87 10.49 -3.53 -9.49
C ARG A 87 9.59 -4.74 -9.69
N TRP A 88 8.53 -4.87 -8.88
CA TRP A 88 7.64 -6.04 -8.92
C TRP A 88 6.47 -5.86 -9.88
N GLY A 89 5.99 -4.63 -10.09
CA GLY A 89 4.92 -4.34 -11.04
C GLY A 89 5.38 -4.23 -12.50
N THR A 90 6.66 -3.94 -12.77
CA THR A 90 7.16 -3.80 -14.16
C THR A 90 7.84 -5.06 -14.71
N ALA A 91 7.62 -6.23 -14.10
CA ALA A 91 8.02 -7.53 -14.66
C ALA A 91 7.22 -7.83 -15.94
N THR A 92 7.49 -7.08 -16.99
CA THR A 92 7.08 -7.37 -18.35
C THR A 92 8.13 -8.29 -18.98
N PRO A 93 7.75 -9.16 -19.94
CA PRO A 93 8.68 -10.07 -20.62
C PRO A 93 9.89 -9.40 -21.29
N HIS A 94 9.87 -8.07 -21.45
CA HIS A 94 10.90 -7.28 -22.12
C HIS A 94 11.75 -6.40 -21.19
N SER A 95 11.55 -6.47 -19.87
CA SER A 95 12.38 -5.74 -18.92
C SER A 95 13.77 -6.39 -18.83
N SER A 96 14.80 -5.63 -19.15
CA SER A 96 16.22 -6.03 -19.14
C SER A 96 16.80 -6.17 -17.72
N SER A 97 15.97 -6.14 -16.68
CA SER A 97 16.43 -6.39 -15.32
C SER A 97 16.77 -7.88 -15.15
N PRO A 98 17.98 -8.25 -14.69
CA PRO A 98 18.34 -9.65 -14.45
C PRO A 98 17.50 -10.32 -13.35
N LEU A 99 16.63 -9.58 -12.64
CA LEU A 99 15.63 -10.14 -11.72
C LEU A 99 14.22 -10.28 -12.37
N SER A 100 13.96 -9.66 -13.52
CA SER A 100 12.70 -9.80 -14.28
C SER A 100 12.73 -10.92 -15.32
N SER A 101 13.92 -11.41 -15.69
CA SER A 101 14.07 -12.55 -16.61
C SER A 101 13.56 -13.89 -16.05
N GLN A 102 13.27 -13.96 -14.75
CA GLN A 102 12.63 -15.10 -14.06
C GLN A 102 11.32 -14.70 -13.35
N GLY A 103 10.90 -13.43 -13.48
CA GLY A 103 9.92 -12.80 -12.61
C GLY A 103 8.49 -13.04 -13.06
N PHE A 104 7.73 -13.79 -12.28
CA PHE A 104 6.29 -13.90 -12.46
C PHE A 104 5.65 -12.50 -12.40
N PRO A 105 4.79 -12.12 -13.35
CA PRO A 105 4.12 -10.83 -13.32
C PRO A 105 3.28 -10.77 -12.04
N THR A 106 3.60 -9.85 -11.13
CA THR A 106 2.89 -9.67 -9.85
C THR A 106 2.07 -8.39 -9.90
N HIS A 107 0.83 -8.43 -9.43
CA HIS A 107 0.04 -7.22 -9.24
C HIS A 107 0.23 -6.74 -7.81
N VAL A 108 0.81 -5.56 -7.66
CA VAL A 108 1.25 -5.03 -6.37
C VAL A 108 0.39 -3.82 -6.01
N CYS A 109 -0.04 -3.77 -4.76
CA CYS A 109 -0.79 -2.65 -4.20
C CYS A 109 -0.07 -2.11 -2.97
N ALA A 110 0.03 -0.79 -2.86
CA ALA A 110 0.41 -0.12 -1.63
C ALA A 110 -0.70 0.88 -1.26
N PHE A 111 -1.05 0.98 0.01
CA PHE A 111 -2.03 1.96 0.47
C PHE A 111 -1.49 2.84 1.59
N ASP A 112 -2.05 4.04 1.70
CA ASP A 112 -1.77 4.96 2.79
C ASP A 112 -2.65 4.60 4.00
N ASN A 113 -2.01 4.31 5.14
CA ASN A 113 -2.70 4.18 6.42
C ASN A 113 -3.51 5.45 6.77
N ARG A 114 -4.54 5.32 7.62
CA ARG A 114 -5.39 6.46 8.02
C ARG A 114 -4.55 7.66 8.47
N GLY A 115 -4.86 8.81 7.86
CA GLY A 115 -4.27 10.15 7.96
C GLY A 115 -2.77 10.26 7.76
N VAL A 116 -2.21 9.34 6.98
CA VAL A 116 -0.93 9.50 6.30
C VAL A 116 -1.16 9.71 4.80
N GLY A 117 -0.21 10.36 4.12
CA GLY A 117 -0.24 10.51 2.66
C GLY A 117 -1.53 11.15 2.15
N GLN A 118 -2.29 10.44 1.32
CA GLN A 118 -3.54 10.91 0.72
C GLN A 118 -4.80 10.33 1.38
N SER A 119 -4.66 9.48 2.41
CA SER A 119 -5.79 8.98 3.20
C SER A 119 -6.34 10.01 4.17
N GLU A 120 -7.63 9.87 4.50
CA GLU A 120 -8.31 10.63 5.54
C GLU A 120 -7.86 10.16 6.94
N GLY A 121 -7.89 11.09 7.91
CA GLY A 121 -7.57 10.77 9.30
C GLY A 121 -8.64 9.89 9.95
N PRO A 122 -8.26 9.02 10.90
CA PRO A 122 -9.19 8.20 11.67
C PRO A 122 -10.05 9.07 12.59
N ILE A 123 -11.27 8.61 12.86
CA ILE A 123 -12.09 9.16 13.93
C ILE A 123 -11.62 8.52 15.25
N GLY A 124 -10.73 9.21 15.97
CA GLY A 124 -10.20 8.72 17.25
C GLY A 124 -8.92 7.87 17.10
N ALA A 125 -8.77 6.86 17.94
CA ALA A 125 -7.61 5.98 17.91
C ALA A 125 -7.65 5.09 16.65
N TYR A 126 -6.49 4.87 16.03
CA TYR A 126 -6.34 3.93 14.92
C TYR A 126 -5.55 2.72 15.38
N THR A 127 -6.24 1.59 15.46
CA THR A 127 -5.71 0.33 15.96
C THR A 127 -5.19 -0.56 14.83
N THR A 128 -4.31 -1.51 15.13
CA THR A 128 -3.87 -2.53 14.17
C THR A 128 -5.03 -3.39 13.66
N ARG A 129 -6.09 -3.56 14.47
CA ARG A 129 -7.31 -4.25 14.03
C ARG A 129 -8.00 -3.48 12.90
N GLU A 130 -8.18 -2.18 13.09
CA GLU A 130 -8.76 -1.32 12.05
C GLU A 130 -7.90 -1.26 10.80
N MET A 131 -6.57 -1.26 10.95
CA MET A 131 -5.64 -1.38 9.81
C MET A 131 -5.84 -2.69 9.03
N ALA A 132 -6.08 -3.81 9.72
CA ALA A 132 -6.38 -5.08 9.08
C ALA A 132 -7.76 -5.06 8.38
N GLU A 133 -8.76 -4.43 8.99
CA GLU A 133 -10.11 -4.25 8.40
C GLU A 133 -10.08 -3.32 7.16
N ASP A 134 -9.23 -2.30 7.17
CA ASP A 134 -8.92 -1.43 6.04
C ASP A 134 -8.29 -2.21 4.88
N ALA A 135 -7.27 -3.03 5.19
CA ALA A 135 -6.64 -3.91 4.21
C ALA A 135 -7.63 -4.90 3.59
N LEU A 136 -8.52 -5.51 4.40
CA LEU A 136 -9.57 -6.40 3.89
C LEU A 136 -10.56 -5.66 2.98
N SER A 137 -10.96 -4.45 3.35
CA SER A 137 -11.87 -3.61 2.54
C SER A 137 -11.27 -3.32 1.16
N LEU A 138 -9.98 -2.99 1.13
CA LEU A 138 -9.22 -2.77 -0.10
C LEU A 138 -9.09 -4.06 -0.93
N LEU A 139 -8.71 -5.18 -0.33
CA LEU A 139 -8.57 -6.45 -1.05
C LEU A 139 -9.90 -6.92 -1.66
N LYS A 140 -11.02 -6.68 -0.97
CA LYS A 140 -12.37 -6.95 -1.51
C LYS A 140 -12.72 -6.00 -2.67
N SER A 141 -12.45 -4.70 -2.54
CA SER A 141 -12.75 -3.74 -3.62
C SER A 141 -11.93 -3.98 -4.89
N LEU A 142 -10.73 -4.55 -4.74
CA LEU A 142 -9.86 -4.95 -5.86
C LEU A 142 -10.23 -6.32 -6.44
N GLY A 143 -11.16 -7.06 -5.82
CA GLY A 143 -11.54 -8.42 -6.23
C GLY A 143 -10.46 -9.47 -6.00
N TRP A 144 -9.48 -9.21 -5.12
CA TRP A 144 -8.39 -10.15 -4.82
C TRP A 144 -8.82 -11.26 -3.86
N ILE A 145 -9.81 -10.96 -3.01
CA ILE A 145 -10.42 -11.92 -2.09
C ILE A 145 -11.95 -11.88 -2.24
N ARG A 146 -12.60 -12.96 -1.81
CA ARG A 146 -14.07 -13.05 -1.82
C ARG A 146 -14.68 -12.17 -0.73
N SER A 147 -15.86 -11.61 -1.02
CA SER A 147 -16.68 -10.83 -0.10
C SER A 147 -17.25 -11.68 1.03
#